data_AF-X0WJW3-F1
#
_entry.id   AF-X0WJW3-F1
#
_cell.length_a   1.000
_cell.length_b   1.000
_cell.length_c   1.000
_cell.angle_alpha   90.00
_cell.angle_beta   90.00
_cell.angle_gamma   90.00
#
_symmetry.space_group_name_H-M   'P 1'
#
loop_
_entity.id
_entity.type
_entity.pdbx_description
1 polymer ?
#
loop_
_entity_poly.entity_id
_entity_poly.type
_entity_poly.pdbx_seq_one_letter_code
_entity_poly.pdbx_strand_id
1 'polypeptide(L)'
;HTCEEYCPQNVKFFNVLNVLKNMAAKEGYAPPSWINQTRQVTQTGIVFPPEESWVRKREELSLRPLKGDAKGATKLIQSVGADRIKPRA
;
A
#
# COMPACT_ATOMS: atom_id res chain seq x y z
N HIS A 1 -6.39 4.12 -15.16
CA HIS A 1 -5.87 5.19 -16.05
C HIS A 1 -6.59 5.21 -17.40
N THR A 2 -6.95 4.05 -17.98
CA THR A 2 -7.68 3.94 -19.25
C THR A 2 -8.86 4.93 -19.39
N CYS A 3 -9.75 5.05 -18.40
CA CYS A 3 -10.88 5.99 -18.47
C CYS A 3 -10.48 7.47 -18.64
N GLU A 4 -9.31 7.87 -18.14
CA GLU A 4 -8.78 9.23 -18.29
C GLU A 4 -8.18 9.43 -19.68
N GLU A 5 -7.45 8.44 -20.20
CA GLU A 5 -6.78 8.48 -21.52
C GLU A 5 -7.76 8.69 -22.67
N TYR A 6 -8.97 8.10 -22.58
CA TYR A 6 -10.01 8.22 -23.60
C TYR A 6 -11.02 9.33 -23.30
N CYS A 7 -10.85 10.12 -22.23
CA CYS A 7 -11.88 11.05 -21.80
C CYS A 7 -11.98 12.27 -22.76
N PRO A 8 -13.09 12.45 -23.49
CA PRO A 8 -13.23 13.57 -24.43
C PRO A 8 -13.34 14.93 -23.72
N GLN A 9 -13.69 14.93 -22.44
CA GLN A 9 -13.82 16.12 -21.60
C GLN A 9 -12.58 16.39 -20.74
N ASN A 10 -11.49 15.64 -20.95
CA ASN A 10 -10.25 15.74 -20.17
C ASN A 10 -10.46 15.64 -18.64
N VAL A 11 -11.45 14.85 -18.21
CA VAL A 11 -11.72 14.62 -16.80
C VAL A 11 -10.65 13.72 -16.22
N LYS A 12 -10.03 14.17 -15.12
CA LYS A 12 -9.06 13.41 -14.33
C LYS A 12 -9.74 12.37 -13.45
N PHE A 13 -10.47 11.45 -14.07
CA PHE A 13 -11.39 10.54 -13.40
C PHE A 13 -10.68 9.66 -12.37
N PHE A 14 -9.45 9.22 -12.65
CA PHE A 14 -8.63 8.47 -11.69
C PHE A 14 -8.39 9.27 -10.40
N ASN A 15 -8.09 10.56 -10.51
CA ASN A 15 -7.86 11.43 -9.36
C ASN A 15 -9.15 11.65 -8.56
N VAL A 16 -10.28 11.90 -9.25
CA VAL A 16 -11.60 12.03 -8.60
C VAL A 16 -11.91 10.78 -7.78
N LEU A 17 -11.71 9.60 -8.36
CA LEU A 17 -11.97 8.33 -7.68
C LEU A 17 -11.05 8.14 -6.45
N ASN A 18 -9.80 8.56 -6.52
CA ASN A 18 -8.89 8.49 -5.36
C ASN A 18 -9.32 9.44 -4.24
N VAL A 19 -9.82 10.64 -4.55
CA VAL A 19 -10.37 11.54 -3.53
C VAL A 19 -11.57 10.88 -2.84
N LEU A 20 -12.49 10.29 -3.61
CA LEU A 20 -13.64 9.57 -3.06
C LEU A 20 -13.21 8.37 -2.19
N LYS A 21 -12.23 7.59 -2.63
CA LYS A 21 -11.67 6.48 -1.84
C LYS A 21 -11.03 6.97 -0.54
N ASN A 22 -10.30 8.08 -0.56
CA ASN A 22 -9.69 8.66 0.63
C ASN A 22 -10.74 9.14 1.64
N MET A 23 -11.83 9.73 1.16
CA MET A 23 -12.97 10.10 2.01
C MET A 23 -13.62 8.85 2.61
N ALA A 24 -13.91 7.84 1.79
CA ALA A 24 -14.49 6.58 2.26
C ALA A 24 -13.59 5.85 3.27
N ALA A 25 -12.27 5.85 3.06
CA ALA A 25 -11.31 5.25 3.97
C ALA A 25 -11.32 5.92 5.35
N LYS A 26 -11.44 7.26 5.41
CA LYS A 26 -11.56 8.01 6.67
C LYS A 26 -12.86 7.69 7.42
N GLU A 27 -13.93 7.39 6.70
CA GLU A 27 -15.23 6.93 7.23
C GLU A 27 -15.23 5.44 7.62
N GLY A 28 -14.09 4.74 7.50
CA GLY A 28 -13.94 3.34 7.91
C GLY A 28 -14.31 2.30 6.85
N TYR A 29 -14.56 2.70 5.61
CA TYR A 29 -14.83 1.78 4.49
C TYR A 29 -13.55 1.26 3.81
N ALA A 30 -12.38 1.46 4.41
CA ALA A 30 -11.14 0.91 3.89
C ALA A 30 -11.18 -0.63 3.97
N PRO A 31 -10.78 -1.35 2.90
CA PRO A 31 -10.73 -2.81 2.92
C PRO A 31 -9.79 -3.33 4.02
N PRO A 32 -10.15 -4.40 4.77
CA PRO A 32 -9.29 -4.96 5.79
C PRO A 32 -7.90 -5.38 5.27
N SER A 33 -7.83 -5.87 4.03
CA SER A 33 -6.57 -6.21 3.37
C SER A 33 -5.65 -5.01 3.22
N TRP A 34 -6.18 -3.84 2.87
CA TRP A 34 -5.41 -2.61 2.71
C TRP A 34 -4.85 -2.12 4.06
N ILE A 35 -5.63 -2.24 5.14
CA ILE A 35 -5.20 -1.90 6.49
C ILE A 35 -4.06 -2.83 6.95
N ASN A 36 -4.22 -4.14 6.72
CA ASN A 36 -3.18 -5.13 7.03
C ASN A 36 -1.89 -4.89 6.23
N GLN A 37 -2.01 -4.56 4.94
CA GLN A 37 -0.86 -4.22 4.09
C GLN A 37 -0.14 -2.96 4.58
N THR A 38 -0.88 -1.92 4.97
CA THR A 38 -0.31 -0.69 5.55
C THR A 38 0.47 -0.99 6.83
N ARG A 39 -0.07 -1.84 7.70
CA ARG A 39 0.63 -2.31 8.91
C ARG A 39 1.92 -3.07 8.55
N GLN A 40 1.85 -3.96 7.57
CA GLN A 40 2.98 -4.79 7.14
C GLN A 40 4.14 -3.94 6.60
N VAL A 41 3.85 -2.92 5.79
CA VAL A 41 4.83 -1.94 5.31
C VAL A 41 5.43 -1.14 6.46
N THR A 42 4.61 -0.73 7.42
CA THR A 42 5.07 0.03 8.60
C THR A 42 6.01 -0.79 9.49
N GLN A 43 5.83 -2.12 9.54
CA GLN A 43 6.65 -3.01 10.34
C GLN A 43 7.92 -3.47 9.62
N THR A 44 7.79 -3.84 8.35
CA THR A 44 8.85 -4.56 7.62
C THR A 44 9.38 -3.80 6.41
N GLY A 45 8.74 -2.70 6.00
CA GLY A 45 9.06 -2.00 4.76
C GLY A 45 8.64 -2.74 3.49
N ILE A 46 8.03 -3.93 3.62
CA ILE A 46 7.62 -4.80 2.51
C ILE A 46 6.14 -5.11 2.69
N VAL A 47 5.34 -5.04 1.61
CA VAL A 47 3.90 -5.33 1.66
C VAL A 47 3.63 -6.82 1.90
N PHE A 48 4.43 -7.67 1.25
CA PHE A 48 4.37 -9.13 1.34
C PHE A 48 5.72 -9.64 1.85
N PRO A 49 5.85 -9.96 3.15
CA PRO A 49 7.11 -10.42 3.70
C PRO A 49 7.54 -11.73 3.01
N PRO A 50 8.84 -11.92 2.76
CA PRO A 50 9.32 -13.11 2.07
C PRO A 50 9.08 -14.37 2.92
N GLU A 51 8.55 -15.40 2.28
CA GLU A 51 8.44 -16.74 2.87
C GLU A 51 9.81 -17.43 2.88
N GLU A 52 9.99 -18.40 3.78
CA GLU A 52 11.23 -19.18 3.90
C GLU A 52 11.61 -19.87 2.57
N SER A 53 10.61 -20.40 1.87
CA SER A 53 10.78 -21.02 0.54
C SER A 53 11.37 -20.05 -0.48
N TRP A 54 10.97 -18.76 -0.43
CA TRP A 54 11.46 -17.73 -1.33
C TRP A 54 12.89 -17.32 -0.98
N VAL A 55 13.20 -17.21 0.32
CA VAL A 55 14.55 -16.91 0.80
C VAL A 55 15.52 -18.00 0.35
N ARG A 56 15.18 -19.28 0.60
CA ARG A 56 15.98 -20.43 0.17
C ARG A 56 16.18 -20.42 -1.34
N LYS A 57 15.12 -20.15 -2.12
CA LYS A 57 15.24 -20.11 -3.58
C LYS A 57 16.18 -19.01 -4.07
N ARG A 58 16.20 -17.86 -3.40
CA ARG A 58 17.13 -16.77 -3.72
C ARG A 58 18.57 -17.14 -3.40
N GLU A 59 18.81 -17.82 -2.29
CA GLU A 59 20.15 -18.30 -1.89
C GLU A 59 20.70 -19.33 -2.88
N GLU A 60 19.87 -20.30 -3.32
CA GLU A 60 20.23 -21.26 -4.38
C GLU A 60 20.66 -20.55 -5.67
N LEU A 61 19.99 -19.43 -5.99
CA LEU A 61 20.30 -18.60 -7.16
C LEU A 61 21.41 -17.58 -6.90
N SER A 62 22.07 -17.61 -5.73
CA SER A 62 23.09 -16.65 -5.30
C SER A 62 22.62 -15.18 -5.39
N LEU A 63 21.31 -14.95 -5.22
CA LEU A 63 20.71 -13.63 -5.26
C LEU A 63 20.81 -12.97 -3.88
N ARG A 64 20.97 -11.63 -3.89
CA ARG A 64 21.03 -10.84 -2.66
C ARG A 64 19.75 -11.01 -1.81
N PRO A 65 19.87 -11.04 -0.47
CA PRO A 65 18.70 -11.11 0.42
C PRO A 65 17.82 -9.87 0.27
N LEU A 66 16.51 -10.06 0.40
CA LEU A 66 15.56 -8.95 0.42
C LEU A 66 15.71 -8.23 1.77
N LYS A 67 16.04 -6.94 1.73
CA LYS A 67 16.10 -6.09 2.91
C LYS A 67 14.89 -5.17 2.92
N GLY A 68 14.10 -5.26 3.97
CA GLY A 68 13.05 -4.29 4.24
C GLY A 68 13.62 -3.08 4.97
N ASP A 69 13.29 -1.87 4.51
CA ASP A 69 13.51 -0.64 5.27
C ASP A 69 12.17 0.03 5.55
N ALA A 70 11.69 -0.11 6.78
CA ALA A 70 10.42 0.47 7.19
C ALA A 70 10.57 1.94 7.61
N LYS A 71 11.77 2.43 7.93
CA LYS A 71 11.95 3.71 8.64
C LYS A 71 11.41 4.89 7.84
N GLY A 72 11.76 4.95 6.55
CA GLY A 72 11.28 6.00 5.64
C GLY A 72 9.76 5.91 5.41
N ALA A 73 9.27 4.72 5.08
CA ALA A 73 7.85 4.48 4.82
C ALA A 73 6.98 4.80 6.04
N THR A 74 7.39 4.34 7.23
CA THR A 74 6.69 4.59 8.50
C THR A 74 6.55 6.08 8.79
N LYS A 75 7.63 6.86 8.61
CA LYS A 75 7.57 8.32 8.81
C LYS A 75 6.55 8.98 7.88
N LEU A 76 6.53 8.57 6.61
CA LEU A 76 5.59 9.12 5.63
C LEU A 76 4.14 8.72 5.94
N ILE A 77 3.89 7.45 6.22
CA ILE A 77 2.56 6.91 6.56
C ILE A 77 1.97 7.63 7.78
N GLN A 78 2.79 7.81 8.83
CA GLN A 78 2.39 8.55 10.03
C GLN A 78 2.12 10.03 9.77
N SER A 79 2.93 10.67 8.91
CA SER A 79 2.76 12.10 8.60
C SER A 79 1.43 12.42 7.91
N VAL A 80 0.88 11.47 7.15
CA VAL A 80 -0.41 11.60 6.46
C VAL A 80 -1.58 10.98 7.23
N GLY A 81 -1.31 10.37 8.39
CA GLY A 81 -2.32 9.74 9.26
C GLY A 81 -2.93 8.45 8.71
N ALA A 82 -2.29 7.80 7.73
CA ALA A 82 -2.79 6.57 7.12
C ALA A 82 -2.73 5.37 8.09
N ASP A 83 -1.84 5.42 9.08
CA ASP A 83 -1.72 4.46 10.19
C ASP A 83 -2.95 4.44 11.11
N ARG A 84 -3.76 5.50 11.09
CA ARG A 84 -4.92 5.68 11.98
C ARG A 84 -6.23 5.19 11.36
N ILE A 85 -6.21 4.81 10.08
CA ILE A 85 -7.39 4.29 9.39
C ILE A 85 -7.77 2.93 9.99
N LYS A 86 -9.01 2.80 10.47
CA LYS A 86 -9.54 1.59 11.09
C LYS A 86 -10.73 1.07 10.29
N PRO A 87 -10.96 -0.25 10.25
CA PRO A 87 -12.16 -0.78 9.66
C PRO A 87 -13.35 -0.37 10.52
N ARG A 88 -14.51 -0.14 9.89
CA ARG A 88 -15.77 0.02 10.60
C ARG A 88 -16.10 -1.30 11.33
N ALA A 89 -16.51 -1.18 12.60
CA ALA A 89 -16.98 -2.28 13.43
C ALA A 89 -18.37 -2.76 12.97
#